data_AF-A0A2V8QQI5-F1
#
_entry.id   AF-A0A2V8QQI5-F1
#
_cell.length_a   1.000
_cell.length_b   1.000
_cell.length_c   1.000
_cell.angle_alpha   90.00
_cell.angle_beta   90.00
_cell.angle_gamma   90.00
#
_symmetry.space_group_name_H-M   'P 1'
#
loop_
_entity.id
_entity.type
_entity.pdbx_description
1 polymer ?
#
loop_
_entity_poly.entity_id
_entity_poly.type
_entity_poly.pdbx_seq_one_letter_code
_entity_poly.pdbx_strand_id
1 'polypeptide(L)'
;MAARGWGKDHPVEDWLYEEPYRFDFFQAVRLLEMADSTSAPVGEGAEPAREAVRFKSAVGLAFAASDVADVRPPTGTGGAAEMTVNFMGLAGAMGPLHMPSTELIVERAWRRDTSL
;
A
#
# COMPACT_ATOMS: atom_id res chain seq x y z
N MET A 1 18.60 -17.00 -5.07
CA MET A 1 17.82 -15.98 -4.34
C MET A 1 17.60 -16.47 -2.93
N ALA A 2 18.50 -16.13 -1.99
CA ALA A 2 18.53 -16.73 -0.65
C ALA A 2 17.14 -16.66 0.03
N ALA A 3 16.63 -17.82 0.45
CA ALA A 3 15.43 -17.89 1.26
C ALA A 3 15.73 -17.17 2.58
N ARG A 4 15.13 -15.99 2.76
CA ARG A 4 15.22 -15.21 4.00
C ARG A 4 14.80 -16.13 5.17
N GLY A 5 15.74 -16.38 6.09
CA GLY A 5 15.62 -17.39 7.14
C GLY A 5 15.03 -16.86 8.44
N TRP A 6 14.74 -17.78 9.37
CA TRP A 6 14.08 -17.56 10.67
C TRP A 6 14.97 -16.85 11.73
N GLY A 7 15.94 -16.04 11.29
CA GLY A 7 16.90 -15.35 12.16
C GLY A 7 16.40 -13.97 12.61
N LYS A 8 16.83 -13.53 13.80
CA LYS A 8 16.54 -12.20 14.37
C LYS A 8 17.20 -11.04 13.61
N ASP A 9 17.96 -11.33 12.55
CA ASP A 9 18.78 -10.36 11.82
C ASP A 9 17.97 -9.49 10.85
N HIS A 10 16.71 -9.86 10.58
CA HIS A 10 15.75 -9.01 9.89
C HIS A 10 14.37 -9.12 10.57
N PRO A 11 13.93 -8.13 11.36
CA PRO A 11 12.56 -8.08 11.82
C PRO A 11 11.59 -8.17 10.64
N VAL A 12 10.45 -8.82 10.85
CA VAL A 12 9.39 -8.98 9.82
C VAL A 12 8.97 -7.63 9.23
N GLU A 13 9.10 -6.56 10.01
CA GLU A 13 8.88 -5.18 9.57
C GLU A 13 9.83 -4.76 8.41
N ASP A 14 11.11 -5.09 8.48
CA ASP A 14 12.06 -4.79 7.38
C ASP A 14 11.65 -5.51 6.10
N TRP A 15 11.17 -6.75 6.22
CA TRP A 15 10.67 -7.51 5.07
C TRP A 15 9.41 -6.91 4.48
N LEU A 16 8.56 -6.33 5.32
CA LEU A 16 7.34 -5.67 4.86
C LEU A 16 7.64 -4.46 3.98
N TYR A 17 8.68 -3.69 4.32
CA TYR A 17 9.10 -2.54 3.51
C TYR A 17 9.93 -2.93 2.29
N GLU A 18 10.73 -4.01 2.35
CA GLU A 18 11.59 -4.42 1.23
C GLU A 18 10.89 -5.33 0.21
N GLU A 19 10.05 -6.26 0.67
CA GLU A 19 9.36 -7.26 -0.15
C GLU A 19 7.85 -7.31 0.17
N PRO A 20 7.12 -6.17 0.06
CA PRO A 20 5.72 -6.09 0.45
C PRO A 20 4.80 -7.06 -0.30
N TYR A 21 5.17 -7.39 -1.56
CA TYR A 21 4.44 -8.32 -2.42
C TYR A 21 4.35 -9.76 -1.86
N ARG A 22 5.08 -10.09 -0.80
CA ARG A 22 5.05 -11.39 -0.14
C ARG A 22 3.96 -11.51 0.92
N PHE A 23 3.31 -10.41 1.26
CA PHE A 23 2.30 -10.33 2.29
C PHE A 23 0.92 -10.13 1.67
N ASP A 24 -0.08 -10.84 2.18
CA ASP A 24 -1.47 -10.54 1.90
C ASP A 24 -1.86 -9.21 2.54
N PHE A 25 -2.86 -8.54 2.00
CA PHE A 25 -3.29 -7.21 2.46
C PHE A 25 -3.56 -7.15 3.98
N PHE A 26 -4.43 -8.02 4.48
CA PHE A 26 -4.81 -7.99 5.91
C PHE A 26 -3.63 -8.32 6.83
N GLN A 27 -2.72 -9.19 6.37
CA GLN A 27 -1.52 -9.50 7.11
C GLN A 27 -0.60 -8.29 7.20
N ALA A 28 -0.37 -7.59 6.08
CA ALA A 28 0.42 -6.38 6.02
C ALA A 28 -0.15 -5.27 6.92
N VAL A 29 -1.47 -5.04 6.85
CA VAL A 29 -2.16 -4.06 7.72
C VAL A 29 -1.96 -4.40 9.19
N ARG A 30 -2.16 -5.66 9.56
CA ARG A 30 -1.99 -6.09 10.95
C ARG A 30 -0.58 -5.86 11.48
N LEU A 31 0.43 -6.11 10.65
CA LEU A 31 1.84 -5.89 11.02
C LEU A 31 2.12 -4.39 11.26
N LEU A 32 1.57 -3.50 10.42
CA LEU A 32 1.73 -2.06 10.60
C LEU A 32 1.03 -1.53 11.85
N GLU A 33 -0.19 -2.01 12.14
CA GLU A 33 -0.89 -1.67 13.39
C GLU A 33 -0.15 -2.15 14.65
N MET A 34 0.56 -3.28 14.55
CA MET A 34 1.38 -3.77 15.66
C MET A 34 2.67 -2.97 15.84
N ALA A 35 3.22 -2.41 14.76
CA ALA A 35 4.41 -1.58 14.80
C ALA A 35 4.13 -0.18 15.39
N ASP A 36 2.92 0.35 15.20
CA ASP A 36 2.47 1.62 15.78
C ASP A 36 1.28 1.45 16.72
N SER A 37 1.57 1.30 18.02
CA SER A 37 0.55 1.19 19.06
C SER A 37 -0.11 2.53 19.43
N THR A 38 0.29 3.64 18.84
CA THR A 38 -0.20 4.99 19.20
C THR A 38 -1.34 5.43 18.27
N SER A 39 -1.27 5.02 17.00
CA SER A 39 -2.31 5.30 16.01
C SER A 39 -3.54 4.41 16.19
N ALA A 40 -4.67 4.87 15.66
CA ALA A 40 -5.89 4.07 15.66
C ALA A 40 -5.76 2.89 14.66
N PRO A 41 -6.31 1.71 14.98
CA PRO A 41 -6.45 0.63 14.00
C PRO A 41 -7.27 1.08 12.80
N VAL A 42 -6.99 0.48 11.64
CA VAL A 42 -7.66 0.82 10.38
C VAL A 42 -9.16 0.52 10.50
N GLY A 43 -10.01 1.52 10.22
CA GLY A 43 -11.46 1.36 10.22
C GLY A 43 -12.12 1.34 11.61
N GLU A 44 -11.36 1.47 12.70
CA GLU A 44 -11.90 1.57 14.06
C GLU A 44 -11.94 3.01 14.59
N GLY A 45 -11.16 3.91 14.00
CA GLY A 45 -11.08 5.31 14.39
C GLY A 45 -12.19 6.19 13.82
N ALA A 46 -12.56 7.26 14.54
CA ALA A 46 -13.47 8.29 14.03
C ALA A 46 -12.78 9.29 13.09
N GLU A 47 -11.45 9.41 13.16
CA GLU A 47 -10.66 10.34 12.36
C GLU A 47 -9.68 9.54 11.49
N PRO A 48 -9.95 9.37 10.18
CA PRO A 48 -9.08 8.63 9.27
C PRO A 48 -7.64 9.15 9.33
N ALA A 49 -7.46 10.46 9.52
CA ALA A 49 -6.15 11.11 9.66
C ALA A 49 -5.30 10.63 10.86
N ARG A 50 -5.84 9.79 11.74
CA ARG A 50 -5.10 9.16 12.86
C ARG A 50 -4.95 7.64 12.75
N GLU A 51 -5.42 7.05 11.66
CA GLU A 51 -5.23 5.61 11.43
C GLU A 51 -3.76 5.28 11.13
N ALA A 52 -3.33 4.09 11.56
CA ALA A 52 -1.95 3.61 11.45
C ALA A 52 -1.44 3.47 10.00
N VAL A 53 -2.36 3.39 9.03
CA VAL A 53 -2.03 3.16 7.62
C VAL A 53 -2.75 4.15 6.70
N ARG A 54 -2.01 4.67 5.71
CA ARG A 54 -2.51 5.48 4.60
C ARG A 54 -2.55 4.64 3.34
N PHE A 55 -3.75 4.39 2.81
CA PHE A 55 -3.90 3.61 1.60
C PHE A 55 -3.79 4.47 0.33
N LYS A 56 -3.08 3.94 -0.65
CA LYS A 56 -3.10 4.38 -2.05
C LYS A 56 -3.47 3.19 -2.92
N SER A 57 -4.02 3.46 -4.10
CA SER A 57 -4.23 2.43 -5.11
C SER A 57 -3.25 2.62 -6.27
N ALA A 58 -2.64 1.53 -6.71
CA ALA A 58 -1.90 1.50 -7.96
C ALA A 58 -2.89 1.48 -9.13
N VAL A 59 -2.73 2.40 -10.08
CA VAL A 59 -3.51 2.41 -11.32
C VAL A 59 -2.71 1.74 -12.41
N GLY A 60 -3.19 0.60 -12.89
CA GLY A 60 -2.53 -0.18 -13.93
C GLY A 60 -3.50 -1.05 -14.73
N LEU A 61 -3.06 -1.44 -15.92
CA LEU A 61 -3.79 -2.36 -16.80
C LEU A 61 -3.28 -3.80 -16.72
N ALA A 62 -2.16 -4.03 -16.03
CA ALA A 62 -1.59 -5.35 -15.83
C ALA A 62 -2.36 -6.11 -14.74
N PHE A 63 -2.38 -7.43 -14.84
CA PHE A 63 -2.78 -8.29 -13.74
C PHE A 63 -1.71 -8.21 -12.64
N ALA A 64 -2.11 -7.82 -11.44
CA ALA A 64 -1.22 -7.72 -10.30
C ALA A 64 -0.84 -9.12 -9.79
N ALA A 65 0.44 -9.28 -9.41
CA ALA A 65 0.96 -10.53 -8.87
C ALA A 65 0.71 -10.70 -7.35
N SER A 66 0.32 -9.62 -6.66
CA SER A 66 0.08 -9.55 -5.22
C SER A 66 -0.95 -8.47 -4.90
N ASP A 67 -1.53 -8.53 -3.70
CA ASP A 67 -2.46 -7.51 -3.21
C ASP A 67 -1.74 -6.18 -2.90
N VAL A 68 -0.55 -6.26 -2.31
CA VAL A 68 0.26 -5.11 -1.90
C VAL A 68 1.32 -4.83 -2.96
N ALA A 69 1.36 -3.58 -3.44
CA ALA A 69 2.28 -3.10 -4.46
C ALA A 69 3.54 -2.45 -3.86
N ASP A 70 3.35 -1.64 -2.82
CA ASP A 70 4.43 -0.88 -2.15
C ASP A 70 4.01 -0.59 -0.70
N VAL A 71 4.97 -0.55 0.22
CA VAL A 71 4.77 -0.08 1.59
C VAL A 71 5.92 0.85 1.96
N ARG A 72 5.58 2.06 2.41
CA ARG A 72 6.55 3.07 2.82
C ARG A 72 6.42 3.38 4.30
N PRO A 73 7.54 3.54 5.01
CA PRO A 73 7.52 3.89 6.41
C PRO A 73 6.91 5.29 6.62
N PRO A 74 6.41 5.59 7.83
CA PRO A 74 5.91 6.91 8.20
C PRO A 74 6.88 8.04 7.85
N THR A 75 6.38 9.09 7.20
CA THR A 75 7.15 10.31 6.98
C THR A 75 6.88 11.33 8.09
N GLY A 76 7.88 11.61 8.94
CA GLY A 76 7.80 12.60 10.01
C GLY A 76 7.20 12.07 11.33
N THR A 77 7.20 12.91 12.35
CA THR A 77 6.69 12.56 13.70
C THR A 77 5.16 12.49 13.68
N GLY A 78 4.61 11.31 13.98
CA GLY A 78 3.16 11.08 13.96
C GLY A 78 2.57 10.85 12.56
N GLY A 79 3.42 10.55 11.57
CA GLY A 79 2.96 10.06 10.27
C GLY A 79 2.47 8.61 10.36
N ALA A 80 1.64 8.21 9.41
CA ALA A 80 1.18 6.84 9.23
C ALA A 80 1.98 6.18 8.08
N ALA A 81 2.15 4.86 8.13
CA ALA A 81 2.79 4.13 7.03
C ALA A 81 1.91 4.22 5.77
N GLU A 82 2.52 4.35 4.60
CA GLU A 82 1.78 4.43 3.34
C GLU A 82 1.80 3.07 2.63
N MET A 83 0.63 2.48 2.41
CA MET A 83 0.48 1.21 1.70
C MET A 83 -0.20 1.44 0.35
N THR A 84 0.48 1.09 -0.72
CA THR A 84 -0.11 1.05 -2.07
C THR A 84 -0.63 -0.35 -2.36
N VAL A 85 -1.93 -0.47 -2.63
CA VAL A 85 -2.59 -1.73 -2.97
C VAL A 85 -2.94 -1.80 -4.46
N ASN A 86 -2.99 -3.01 -4.99
CA ASN A 86 -3.33 -3.29 -6.39
C ASN A 86 -4.83 -3.47 -6.64
N PHE A 87 -5.64 -3.37 -5.59
CA PHE A 87 -7.09 -3.52 -5.62
C PHE A 87 -7.74 -2.28 -4.96
N MET A 88 -9.08 -2.21 -4.94
CA MET A 88 -9.84 -1.05 -4.43
C MET A 88 -9.60 0.30 -5.17
N GLY A 89 -8.87 0.30 -6.28
CA GLY A 89 -8.71 1.47 -7.13
C GLY A 89 -9.97 1.79 -7.94
N LEU A 90 -10.23 3.08 -8.17
CA LEU A 90 -11.31 3.51 -9.08
C LEU A 90 -10.93 3.30 -10.55
N ALA A 91 -9.67 3.55 -10.89
CA ALA A 91 -9.09 3.35 -12.20
C ALA A 91 -8.20 2.10 -12.21
N GLY A 92 -8.06 1.49 -13.39
CA GLY A 92 -7.25 0.28 -13.61
C GLY A 92 -8.09 -0.86 -14.17
N ALA A 93 -7.45 -1.99 -14.48
CA ALA A 93 -8.12 -3.15 -15.08
C ALA A 93 -9.28 -3.70 -14.23
N MET A 94 -9.20 -3.53 -12.91
CA MET A 94 -10.19 -4.04 -11.94
C MET A 94 -11.06 -2.92 -11.33
N GLY A 95 -10.94 -1.69 -11.83
CA GLY A 95 -11.68 -0.53 -11.33
C GLY A 95 -13.03 -0.32 -12.02
N PRO A 96 -14.00 0.35 -11.36
CA PRO A 96 -15.31 0.66 -11.96
C PRO A 96 -15.27 1.76 -13.03
N LEU A 97 -14.18 2.52 -13.17
CA LEU A 97 -14.08 3.58 -14.17
C LEU A 97 -14.03 3.01 -15.60
N HIS A 98 -14.64 3.75 -16.52
CA HIS A 98 -14.63 3.38 -17.93
C HIS A 98 -13.22 3.40 -18.51
N MET A 99 -12.94 2.47 -19.43
CA MET A 99 -11.60 2.25 -20.00
C MET A 99 -10.92 3.52 -20.54
N PRO A 100 -11.59 4.39 -21.33
CA PRO A 100 -10.96 5.64 -21.80
C PRO A 100 -10.45 6.57 -20.68
N SER A 101 -11.16 6.68 -19.55
CA SER A 101 -10.68 7.47 -18.40
C SER A 101 -9.50 6.81 -17.72
N THR A 102 -9.53 5.49 -17.57
CA THR A 102 -8.41 4.72 -17.02
C THR A 102 -7.14 4.91 -17.87
N GLU A 103 -7.25 4.82 -19.20
CA GLU A 103 -6.13 5.03 -20.12
C GLU A 103 -5.54 6.43 -19.99
N LEU A 104 -6.38 7.47 -19.90
CA LEU A 104 -5.93 8.84 -19.69
C LEU A 104 -5.20 9.02 -18.35
N ILE A 105 -5.72 8.44 -17.27
CA ILE A 105 -5.09 8.49 -15.95
C ILE A 105 -3.73 7.80 -15.99
N VAL A 106 -3.63 6.62 -16.61
CA VAL A 106 -2.36 5.91 -16.78
C VAL A 106 -1.38 6.76 -17.59
N GLU A 107 -1.80 7.34 -18.71
CA GLU A 107 -0.95 8.19 -19.54
C GLU A 107 -0.41 9.40 -18.77
N ARG A 108 -1.26 10.09 -18.01
CA ARG A 108 -0.86 11.24 -17.19
C ARG A 108 0.09 10.85 -16.06
N ALA A 109 -0.18 9.74 -15.37
CA ALA A 109 0.70 9.21 -14.33
C ALA A 109 2.10 8.89 -14.89
N TRP A 110 2.18 8.31 -16.10
CA TRP A 110 3.44 8.07 -16.80
C TRP A 110 4.20 9.36 -17.12
N ARG A 111 3.48 10.43 -17.49
CA ARG A 111 4.04 11.77 -17.69
C ARG A 111 4.37 12.51 -16.39
N ARG A 112 4.13 11.89 -15.22
CA ARG A 112 4.25 12.49 -13.88
C ARG A 112 3.36 13.71 -13.69
N ASP A 113 2.29 13.79 -14.45
CA ASP A 113 1.25 14.82 -14.26
C ASP A 113 0.25 14.30 -13.24
N THR A 114 0.40 14.75 -12.00
CA THR A 114 -0.46 14.38 -10.87
C THR A 114 -1.56 15.42 -10.61
N SER A 115 -1.76 16.38 -11.52
CA SER A 115 -2.85 17.34 -11.42
C SER A 115 -4.13 16.75 -12.01
N LEU A 116 -5.13 16.54 -11.16
CA LEU A 116 -6.50 16.13 -11.54
C LEU A 116 -7.45 17.31 -11.37
#